data_AF-A0A957YYY1-F1
#
_entry.id   AF-A0A957YYY1-F1
#
_cell.length_a   1.000
_cell.length_b   1.000
_cell.length_c   1.000
_cell.angle_alpha   90.00
_cell.angle_beta   90.00
_cell.angle_gamma   90.00
#
_symmetry.space_group_name_H-M   'P 1'
#
loop_
_entity.id
_entity.type
_entity.pdbx_description
1 polymer ?
#
loop_
_entity_poly.entity_id
_entity_poly.type
_entity_poly.pdbx_seq_one_letter_code
_entity_poly.pdbx_strand_id
1 'polypeptide(L)'
;MLPDSPIWIIVGLAAAGSLIYGLYLMKRNSRPQAKCIHCGATELQEIRREPIGSRTVQPSGGGTPAGGDIRLQLDYKVTYHCNRCHKESTFTLPKTY
;
A
#
# COMPACT_ATOMS: atom_id res chain seq x y z
N MET A 1 36.98 -1.37 -35.97
CA MET A 1 35.90 -2.25 -36.45
C MET A 1 34.94 -2.46 -35.29
N LEU A 2 33.83 -1.70 -35.26
CA LEU A 2 32.78 -1.91 -34.26
C LEU A 2 32.04 -3.21 -34.62
N PRO A 3 31.75 -4.12 -33.67
CA PRO A 3 30.95 -5.30 -33.98
C PRO A 3 29.48 -4.90 -34.18
N ASP A 4 29.08 -4.69 -35.44
CA ASP A 4 27.70 -4.56 -35.95
C ASP A 4 26.92 -5.88 -35.77
N SER A 5 26.71 -6.30 -34.53
CA SER A 5 25.91 -7.48 -34.19
C SER A 5 24.68 -7.05 -33.37
N PRO A 6 23.45 -7.24 -33.90
CA PRO A 6 22.20 -6.85 -33.21
C PRO A 6 21.98 -7.61 -31.89
N ILE A 7 22.82 -8.61 -31.62
CA ILE A 7 22.85 -9.43 -30.41
C ILE A 7 22.98 -8.55 -29.15
N TRP A 8 23.79 -7.49 -29.18
CA TRP A 8 23.97 -6.60 -28.03
C TRP A 8 22.70 -5.80 -27.69
N ILE A 9 21.91 -5.43 -28.70
CA ILE A 9 20.62 -4.72 -28.52
C ILE A 9 19.59 -5.66 -27.89
N ILE A 10 19.57 -6.93 -28.32
CA ILE A 10 18.66 -7.96 -27.78
C ILE A 10 19.02 -8.30 -26.33
N VAL A 11 20.32 -8.43 -26.01
CA VAL A 11 20.79 -8.67 -24.64
C VAL A 11 20.47 -7.47 -23.73
N GLY A 12 20.64 -6.23 -24.23
CA GLY A 12 20.28 -5.02 -23.49
C GLY A 12 18.77 -4.91 -23.21
N LEU A 13 17.93 -5.26 -24.18
CA LEU A 13 16.47 -5.30 -24.02
C LEU A 13 16.03 -6.38 -23.02
N ALA A 14 16.64 -7.56 -23.05
CA ALA A 14 16.33 -8.65 -22.12
C ALA A 14 16.69 -8.28 -20.67
N ALA A 15 17.85 -7.63 -20.46
CA ALA A 15 18.26 -7.13 -19.16
C ALA A 15 17.31 -6.04 -18.63
N ALA A 16 16.92 -5.09 -19.49
CA ALA A 16 15.97 -4.04 -19.12
C ALA A 16 14.58 -4.60 -18.78
N GLY A 17 14.07 -5.57 -19.56
CA GLY A 17 12.79 -6.22 -19.28
C GLY A 17 12.77 -6.99 -17.96
N SER A 18 13.86 -7.68 -17.63
CA SER A 18 14.00 -8.41 -16.35
C SER A 18 14.02 -7.46 -15.16
N LEU A 19 14.68 -6.30 -15.29
CA LEU A 19 14.72 -5.27 -14.25
C LEU A 19 13.33 -4.66 -14.00
N ILE A 20 12.59 -4.33 -15.06
CA ILE A 20 11.23 -3.78 -14.96
C ILE A 20 10.28 -4.80 -14.32
N TYR A 21 10.39 -6.07 -14.69
CA TYR A 21 9.59 -7.14 -14.08
C TYR A 21 9.92 -7.35 -12.60
N GLY A 22 11.20 -7.28 -12.23
CA GLY A 22 11.65 -7.33 -10.83
C GLY A 22 11.09 -6.18 -9.99
N LEU A 23 11.15 -4.95 -10.50
CA LEU A 23 10.57 -3.77 -9.84
C LEU A 23 9.04 -3.86 -9.72
N TYR A 24 8.37 -4.40 -10.75
CA TYR A 24 6.93 -4.65 -10.73
C TYR A 24 6.54 -5.67 -9.64
N LEU A 25 7.28 -6.78 -9.52
CA LEU A 25 7.07 -7.79 -8.48
C LEU A 25 7.32 -7.23 -7.07
N MET A 26 8.42 -6.48 -6.87
CA MET A 26 8.68 -5.82 -5.59
C MET A 26 7.55 -4.86 -5.20
N LYS A 27 7.08 -4.03 -6.14
CA LYS A 27 5.97 -3.09 -5.89
C LYS A 27 4.66 -3.81 -5.54
N ARG A 28 4.42 -5.01 -6.07
CA ARG A 28 3.24 -5.82 -5.75
C ARG A 28 3.33 -6.47 -4.37
N ASN A 29 4.53 -6.89 -3.96
CA ASN A 29 4.77 -7.54 -2.68
C ASN A 29 4.82 -6.54 -1.50
N SER A 30 5.22 -5.30 -1.76
CA SER A 30 5.31 -4.25 -0.73
C SER A 30 3.98 -3.60 -0.34
N ARG A 31 2.85 -3.97 -0.98
CA ARG A 31 1.55 -3.53 -0.51
C ARG A 31 1.12 -4.44 0.64
N PRO A 32 0.94 -3.94 1.87
CA PRO A 32 0.36 -4.73 2.94
C PRO A 32 -1.07 -5.10 2.52
N GLN A 33 -1.23 -6.30 1.96
CA GLN A 33 -2.55 -6.84 1.69
C GLN A 33 -3.14 -7.20 3.04
N ALA A 34 -4.27 -6.57 3.39
CA ALA A 34 -5.04 -6.97 4.55
C ALA A 34 -5.36 -8.47 4.43
N LYS A 35 -5.18 -9.21 5.51
CA LYS A 35 -5.46 -10.65 5.58
C LYS A 35 -6.58 -10.89 6.58
N CYS A 36 -7.45 -11.85 6.30
CA CYS A 36 -8.48 -12.25 7.23
C CYS A 36 -7.85 -12.73 8.55
N ILE A 37 -8.38 -12.26 9.68
CA ILE A 37 -7.87 -12.60 11.03
C ILE A 37 -8.10 -14.09 11.34
N HIS A 38 -9.16 -14.68 10.78
CA HIS A 38 -9.56 -16.06 11.07
C HIS A 38 -8.84 -17.10 10.23
N CYS A 39 -8.67 -16.83 8.93
CA CYS A 39 -8.17 -17.83 7.98
C CYS A 39 -6.94 -17.38 7.18
N GLY A 40 -6.44 -16.16 7.40
CA GLY A 40 -5.23 -15.64 6.73
C GLY A 40 -5.38 -15.34 5.24
N ALA A 41 -6.57 -15.52 4.66
CA ALA A 41 -6.84 -15.27 3.25
C ALA A 41 -6.84 -13.78 2.92
N THR A 42 -6.37 -13.44 1.71
CA THR A 42 -6.34 -12.06 1.18
C THR A 42 -7.62 -11.68 0.44
N GLU A 43 -8.54 -12.63 0.24
CA GLU A 43 -9.88 -12.40 -0.32
C GLU A 43 -10.79 -11.76 0.72
N LEU A 44 -10.59 -10.46 0.90
CA LEU A 44 -11.37 -9.60 1.77
C LEU A 44 -12.22 -8.66 0.92
N GLN A 45 -13.52 -8.66 1.16
CA GLN A 45 -14.47 -7.70 0.60
C GLN A 45 -14.83 -6.68 1.67
N GLU A 46 -14.57 -5.39 1.41
CA GLU A 46 -15.00 -4.32 2.32
C GLU A 46 -16.53 -4.26 2.32
N ILE A 47 -17.16 -4.44 3.49
CA ILE A 47 -18.62 -4.42 3.64
C ILE A 47 -19.10 -3.18 4.40
N ARG A 48 -18.23 -2.57 5.22
CA ARG A 48 -18.59 -1.40 6.02
C ARG A 48 -17.36 -0.58 6.36
N ARG A 49 -17.49 0.74 6.29
CA ARG A 49 -16.48 1.71 6.70
C ARG A 49 -17.14 2.81 7.50
N GLU A 50 -16.74 2.96 8.76
CA GLU A 50 -17.31 3.93 9.68
C GLU A 50 -16.18 4.79 10.29
N PRO A 51 -16.31 6.13 10.30
CA PRO A 51 -15.40 6.98 11.04
C PRO A 51 -15.66 6.79 12.55
N ILE A 52 -14.62 6.47 13.32
CA ILE A 52 -14.72 6.28 14.77
C ILE A 52 -14.16 7.44 15.58
N GLY A 53 -13.37 8.30 14.95
CA GLY A 53 -12.81 9.46 15.61
C GLY A 53 -11.94 10.28 14.68
N SER A 54 -11.72 11.52 15.08
CA SER A 54 -10.71 12.39 14.49
C SER A 54 -9.81 12.87 15.62
N ARG A 55 -8.51 12.91 15.35
CA ARG A 55 -7.53 13.53 16.24
C ARG A 55 -6.67 14.49 15.45
N THR A 56 -6.38 15.63 16.06
CA THR A 56 -5.39 16.57 15.53
C THR A 56 -4.01 15.98 15.79
N VAL A 57 -3.22 15.81 14.73
CA VAL A 57 -1.85 15.32 14.85
C VAL A 57 -0.93 16.52 14.75
N GLN A 58 -0.16 16.75 15.81
CA GLN A 58 0.82 17.82 15.79
C GLN A 58 1.93 17.43 14.79
N PRO A 59 2.26 18.29 13.82
CA PRO A 59 3.31 17.99 12.87
C PRO A 59 4.61 17.74 13.65
N SER A 60 5.14 16.53 13.57
CA SER A 60 6.41 16.16 14.20
C SER A 60 7.55 16.71 13.33
N GLY A 61 7.85 18.00 13.50
CA GLY A 61 8.97 18.70 12.88
C GLY A 61 9.28 19.92 13.72
N GLY A 62 10.45 19.94 14.35
CA GLY A 62 10.89 21.04 15.23
C GLY A 62 10.97 22.35 14.46
N GLY A 63 10.01 23.23 14.71
CA GLY A 63 9.94 24.58 14.15
C GLY A 63 8.74 25.29 14.77
N THR A 64 8.99 26.46 15.35
CA THR A 64 8.01 27.30 16.03
C THR A 64 6.69 27.37 15.24
N PRO A 65 5.52 27.11 15.85
CA PRO A 65 4.25 27.08 15.14
C PRO A 65 3.78 28.51 14.81
N ALA A 66 4.43 29.13 13.82
CA ALA A 66 3.91 30.30 13.15
C ALA A 66 2.86 29.83 12.13
N GLY A 67 1.62 29.66 12.58
CA GLY A 67 0.45 29.47 11.69
C GLY A 67 0.30 28.11 11.00
N GLY A 68 0.83 27.04 11.59
CA GLY A 68 1.01 25.74 10.92
C GLY A 68 -0.24 24.87 10.75
N ASP A 69 -0.33 24.25 9.58
CA ASP A 69 -1.35 23.28 9.14
C ASP A 69 -1.78 22.28 10.24
N ILE A 70 -3.04 22.37 10.66
CA ILE A 70 -3.67 21.36 11.52
C ILE A 70 -3.90 20.11 10.67
N ARG A 71 -3.01 19.12 10.77
CA ARG A 71 -3.21 17.82 10.11
C ARG A 71 -4.22 16.99 10.89
N LEU A 72 -5.30 16.62 10.23
CA LEU A 72 -6.36 15.80 10.81
C LEU A 72 -6.08 14.34 10.47
N GLN A 73 -5.94 13.50 11.49
CA GLN A 73 -5.96 12.06 11.31
C GLN A 73 -7.34 11.55 11.68
N LEU A 74 -8.03 10.97 10.70
CA LEU A 74 -9.29 10.27 10.90
C LEU A 74 -9.02 8.78 11.07
N ASP A 75 -9.55 8.22 12.14
CA ASP A 75 -9.54 6.80 12.37
C ASP A 75 -10.82 6.20 11.80
N TYR A 76 -10.66 5.25 10.89
CA TYR A 76 -11.79 4.52 10.29
C TYR A 76 -11.79 3.09 10.80
N LYS A 77 -12.94 2.63 11.27
CA LYS A 77 -13.21 1.22 11.50
C LYS A 77 -13.74 0.64 10.19
N VAL A 78 -13.00 -0.31 9.62
CA VAL A 78 -13.35 -0.96 8.37
C VAL A 78 -13.58 -2.44 8.63
N THR A 79 -14.79 -2.91 8.34
CA THR A 79 -15.16 -4.32 8.43
C THR A 79 -15.08 -4.94 7.04
N TYR A 80 -14.34 -6.04 6.96
CA TYR A 80 -14.21 -6.87 5.77
C TYR A 80 -14.91 -8.20 5.98
N HIS A 81 -15.64 -8.65 4.97
CA HIS A 81 -16.10 -10.02 4.84
C HIS A 81 -15.04 -10.84 4.12
N CYS A 82 -14.62 -11.98 4.67
CA CYS A 82 -13.71 -12.87 3.99
C CYS A 82 -14.49 -13.86 3.13
N ASN A 83 -14.31 -13.84 1.81
CA ASN A 83 -15.04 -14.72 0.90
C ASN A 83 -14.65 -16.20 1.05
N ARG A 84 -13.46 -16.49 1.60
CA ARG A 84 -12.98 -17.86 1.76
C ARG A 84 -13.55 -18.56 2.99
N CYS A 85 -13.58 -17.87 4.13
CA CYS A 85 -14.04 -18.45 5.40
C CYS A 85 -15.39 -17.88 5.86
N HIS A 86 -16.01 -17.00 5.07
CA HIS A 86 -17.30 -16.34 5.33
C HIS A 86 -17.39 -15.63 6.69
N LYS A 87 -16.24 -15.30 7.29
CA LYS A 87 -16.15 -14.60 8.57
C LYS A 87 -15.82 -13.14 8.35
N GLU A 88 -16.29 -12.32 9.28
CA GLU A 88 -16.00 -10.89 9.31
C GLU A 88 -14.71 -10.61 10.08
N SER A 89 -13.97 -9.61 9.62
CA SER A 89 -12.76 -9.10 10.27
C SER A 89 -12.78 -7.59 10.24
N THR A 90 -12.65 -6.97 11.41
CA THR A 90 -12.68 -5.52 11.55
C THR A 90 -11.29 -4.99 11.88
N PHE A 91 -10.86 -3.97 11.15
CA PHE A 91 -9.57 -3.31 11.35
C PHE A 91 -9.77 -1.81 11.51
N THR A 92 -8.95 -1.20 12.36
CA THR A 92 -8.86 0.25 12.46
C THR A 92 -7.75 0.73 11.53
N LEU A 93 -8.12 1.53 10.53
CA LEU A 93 -7.19 2.13 9.58
C LEU A 93 -7.08 3.62 9.86
N PRO A 94 -5.90 4.11 10.30
CA PRO A 94 -5.65 5.54 10.40
C PRO A 94 -5.49 6.12 9.00
N LYS A 95 -6.16 7.22 8.70
CA LYS A 95 -5.98 7.99 7.47
C LYS A 95 -5.66 9.44 7.83
N THR A 96 -4.44 9.85 7.51
CA THR A 96 -3.98 11.23 7.69
C THR A 96 -4.36 12.04 6.45
N TYR A 97 -4.99 13.20 6.67
CA TYR A 97 -5.28 14.21 5.66
C TYR A 97 -4.34 15.40 5.83
#